data_AF-A0A875S8B0-F1
#
_entry.id   AF-A0A875S8B0-F1
#
_cell.length_a   1.000
_cell.length_b   1.000
_cell.length_c   1.000
_cell.angle_alpha   90.00
_cell.angle_beta   90.00
_cell.angle_gamma   90.00
#
_symmetry.space_group_name_H-M   'P 1'
#
loop_
_entity.id
_entity.type
_entity.pdbx_description
1 polymer ?
#
loop_
_entity_poly.entity_id
_entity_poly.type
_entity_poly.pdbx_seq_one_letter_code
_entity_poly.pdbx_strand_id
1 'polypeptide(L)'
;MSDMKHGSNRGGRRHIQRNAWSDRVGSGKQIIVYGGAEGSDLDAKLARRKARFAKEDTQFQRDKEKNFGLTSRGEDLRLQTDENARTKLYENTIKRSRQFIREGGEGRNRDDILMNFRKLRESILRLGATESSKKILLGSMRFSAWIGHYQSYIPTINELLDNQHLDSTFLDHKELEEAWSYLCLHVVHFGMEYEKGFRIFFDHVKGNETVYRLLVSYTTKDYYTWMKIYSLLSKEKKDWQKINYFKILQSAAYDVVLKSVIKQLQCSYFVLDRKLIEEFTGLQYEILVKRFDLNWTLDLVSSLVKLRERGSREKGDIAQIN
;
A
#
# COMPACT_ATOMS: atom_id res chain seq x y z
N MET A 1 -57.73 9.05 -2.73
CA MET A 1 -58.33 7.87 -2.05
C MET A 1 -57.24 6.81 -2.01
N SER A 2 -56.54 6.49 -0.93
CA SER A 2 -56.63 6.80 0.50
C SER A 2 -55.18 6.72 1.02
N ASP A 3 -54.62 7.80 1.56
CA ASP A 3 -54.37 8.00 2.99
C ASP A 3 -54.07 6.73 3.81
N MET A 4 -52.80 6.56 4.19
CA MET A 4 -52.44 6.05 5.51
C MET A 4 -51.21 6.79 6.05
N LYS A 5 -51.43 7.41 7.20
CA LYS A 5 -50.53 8.25 7.99
C LYS A 5 -49.90 7.47 9.14
N HIS A 6 -48.69 7.92 9.48
CA HIS A 6 -48.10 8.07 10.82
C HIS A 6 -47.45 6.87 11.54
N GLY A 7 -46.19 7.13 11.93
CA GLY A 7 -45.41 6.37 12.90
C GLY A 7 -44.10 7.09 13.22
N SER A 8 -44.20 8.29 13.80
CA SER A 8 -43.06 9.06 14.33
C SER A 8 -42.45 8.31 15.52
N ASN A 9 -41.14 8.08 15.53
CA ASN A 9 -40.43 7.79 16.76
C ASN A 9 -39.25 8.75 16.96
N ARG A 10 -39.43 9.62 17.95
CA ARG A 10 -38.46 10.56 18.50
C ARG A 10 -37.61 9.83 19.54
N GLY A 11 -36.35 10.23 19.67
CA GLY A 11 -35.62 10.09 20.94
C GLY A 11 -34.24 9.48 20.80
N GLY A 12 -33.19 10.29 20.99
CA GLY A 12 -31.83 9.77 21.08
C GLY A 12 -30.70 10.79 20.96
N ARG A 13 -30.89 12.05 21.38
CA ARG A 13 -29.77 12.99 21.59
C ARG A 13 -28.90 12.48 22.75
N ARG A 14 -27.72 11.94 22.47
CA ARG A 14 -26.66 11.80 23.49
C ARG A 14 -25.86 13.08 23.53
N HIS A 15 -26.19 13.90 24.52
CA HIS A 15 -25.46 15.09 24.89
C HIS A 15 -24.51 14.73 26.05
N ILE A 16 -23.21 14.92 25.82
CA ILE A 16 -22.13 15.30 26.75
C ILE A 16 -21.98 14.49 28.05
N GLN A 17 -20.82 13.84 28.20
CA GLN A 17 -20.07 13.89 29.45
C GLN A 17 -18.66 14.42 29.18
N ARG A 18 -18.50 15.72 29.45
CA ARG A 18 -17.22 16.36 29.73
C ARG A 18 -16.77 15.81 31.09
N ASN A 19 -15.64 15.13 31.13
CA ASN A 19 -14.99 14.78 32.39
C ASN A 19 -14.48 16.07 33.03
N ALA A 20 -15.30 16.63 33.91
CA ALA A 20 -14.92 17.66 34.85
C ALA A 20 -13.90 17.06 35.83
N TRP A 21 -12.75 17.71 35.93
CA TRP A 21 -11.86 17.59 37.06
C TRP A 21 -12.59 18.11 38.30
N SER A 22 -13.01 17.21 39.18
CA SER A 22 -13.40 17.53 40.55
C SER A 22 -12.67 16.59 41.50
N ASP A 23 -11.96 17.21 42.44
CA ASP A 23 -11.88 16.80 43.84
C ASP A 23 -11.23 15.44 44.13
N ARG A 24 -9.89 15.46 44.20
CA ARG A 24 -9.19 14.73 45.26
C ARG A 24 -8.79 15.71 46.35
N VAL A 25 -9.72 15.89 47.28
CA VAL A 25 -9.46 16.37 48.64
C VAL A 25 -8.52 15.35 49.30
N GLY A 26 -7.22 15.62 49.19
CA GLY A 26 -6.18 14.96 49.95
C GLY A 26 -6.11 15.60 51.33
N SER A 27 -6.42 14.80 52.34
CA SER A 27 -6.31 15.05 53.78
C SER A 27 -5.21 16.05 54.16
N GLY A 28 -5.59 17.05 54.96
CA GLY A 28 -4.68 18.03 55.52
C GLY A 28 -3.49 17.38 56.23
N LYS A 29 -2.31 17.55 55.65
CA LYS A 29 -1.08 17.63 56.43
C LYS A 29 -0.89 19.09 56.77
N GLN A 30 -0.96 19.41 58.06
CA GLN A 30 -0.50 20.68 58.60
C GLN A 30 0.89 20.98 58.01
N ILE A 31 0.96 22.07 57.26
CA ILE A 31 2.23 22.68 56.88
C ILE A 31 2.77 23.29 58.17
N ILE A 32 3.67 22.58 58.83
CA ILE A 32 4.53 23.16 59.85
C ILE A 32 5.51 24.04 59.09
N VAL A 33 5.27 25.35 59.13
CA VAL A 33 6.17 26.38 58.60
C VAL A 33 7.39 26.43 59.52
N TYR A 34 8.41 25.62 59.21
CA TYR A 34 9.75 25.90 59.70
C TYR A 34 10.30 27.07 58.88
N GLY A 35 10.32 28.25 59.52
CA GLY A 35 11.10 29.38 59.04
C GLY A 35 12.58 29.01 59.01
N GLY A 36 13.16 28.94 57.82
CA GLY A 36 14.61 28.77 57.66
C GLY A 36 14.99 28.19 56.29
N ALA A 37 15.49 29.05 55.41
CA ALA A 37 16.34 28.71 54.26
C ALA A 37 15.71 28.03 53.01
N GLU A 38 14.43 28.25 52.67
CA GLU A 38 13.79 27.61 51.48
C GLU A 38 13.61 28.50 50.23
N GLY A 39 14.06 29.76 50.24
CA GLY A 39 13.97 30.63 49.05
C GLY A 39 14.85 30.16 47.88
N SER A 40 16.02 29.56 48.17
CA SER A 40 16.98 29.16 47.12
C SER A 40 16.59 27.88 46.39
N ASP A 41 15.89 26.93 47.03
CA ASP A 41 15.53 25.64 46.42
C ASP A 41 14.30 25.77 45.49
N LEU A 42 13.36 26.64 45.83
CA LEU A 42 12.21 26.95 44.98
C LEU A 42 12.63 27.72 43.72
N ASP A 43 13.53 28.69 43.86
CA ASP A 43 14.13 29.40 42.72
C ASP A 43 15.02 28.48 41.88
N ALA A 44 15.77 27.56 42.50
CA ALA A 44 16.52 26.54 41.77
C ALA A 44 15.61 25.57 41.00
N LYS A 45 14.45 25.17 41.58
CA LYS A 45 13.45 24.34 40.88
C LYS A 45 12.79 25.07 39.72
N LEU A 46 12.47 26.36 39.88
CA LEU A 46 11.95 27.22 38.82
C LEU A 46 12.97 27.43 37.69
N ALA A 47 14.24 27.68 38.04
CA ALA A 47 15.33 27.79 37.09
C ALA A 47 15.55 26.47 36.32
N ARG A 48 15.49 25.31 36.99
CA ARG A 48 15.56 23.99 36.34
C ARG A 48 14.37 23.69 35.42
N ARG A 49 13.18 24.24 35.69
CA ARG A 49 12.04 24.14 34.77
C ARG A 49 12.23 25.06 33.57
N LYS A 50 12.58 26.33 33.77
CA LYS A 50 12.88 27.27 32.68
C LYS A 50 14.00 26.76 31.76
N ALA A 51 15.06 26.19 32.32
CA ALA A 51 16.16 25.61 31.55
C ALA A 51 15.75 24.34 30.78
N ARG A 52 14.77 23.56 31.26
CA ARG A 52 14.20 22.43 30.51
C ARG A 52 13.38 22.90 29.32
N PHE A 53 12.48 23.86 29.54
CA PHE A 53 11.67 24.44 28.46
C PHE A 53 12.54 25.16 27.41
N ALA A 54 13.58 25.90 27.81
CA ALA A 54 14.50 26.54 26.86
C ALA A 54 15.31 25.52 26.02
N LYS A 55 15.67 24.38 26.60
CA LYS A 55 16.32 23.28 25.86
C LYS A 55 15.34 22.58 24.91
N GLU A 56 14.10 22.37 25.34
CA GLU A 56 13.03 21.83 24.49
C GLU A 56 12.72 22.77 23.33
N ASP A 57 12.68 24.09 23.55
CA ASP A 57 12.46 25.08 22.50
C ASP A 57 13.59 25.10 21.46
N THR A 58 14.85 25.06 21.91
CA THR A 58 16.01 25.02 20.99
C THR A 58 16.09 23.71 20.22
N GLN A 59 15.73 22.58 20.84
CA GLN A 59 15.66 21.30 20.16
C GLN A 59 14.49 21.24 19.16
N PHE A 60 13.32 21.75 19.55
CA PHE A 60 12.15 21.87 18.68
C PHE A 60 12.40 22.80 17.49
N GLN A 61 13.12 23.91 17.68
CA GLN A 61 13.54 24.79 16.58
C GLN A 61 14.51 24.08 15.62
N ARG A 62 15.50 23.35 16.14
CA ARG A 62 16.42 22.54 15.30
C ARG A 62 15.71 21.42 14.55
N ASP A 63 14.71 20.79 15.16
CA ASP A 63 13.94 19.72 14.53
C ASP A 63 12.96 20.28 13.50
N LYS A 64 12.39 21.47 13.73
CA LYS A 64 11.66 22.25 12.70
C LYS A 64 12.55 22.62 11.52
N GLU A 65 13.81 22.97 11.75
CA GLU A 65 14.75 23.25 10.66
C GLU A 65 15.05 22.02 9.80
N LYS A 66 15.02 20.83 10.39
CA LYS A 66 15.36 19.57 9.71
C LYS A 66 14.17 18.86 9.07
N ASN A 67 12.99 18.98 9.66
CA ASN A 67 11.78 18.26 9.22
C ASN A 67 10.69 19.23 8.76
N PHE A 68 10.26 19.07 7.51
CA PHE A 68 9.10 19.79 6.99
C PHE A 68 7.80 19.22 7.59
N GLY A 69 6.83 20.08 7.88
CA GLY A 69 5.47 19.71 8.29
C GLY A 69 4.55 19.45 7.10
N LEU A 70 3.30 19.02 7.38
CA LEU A 70 2.24 18.92 6.39
C LEU A 70 1.54 20.28 6.21
N THR A 71 1.43 20.74 4.96
CA THR A 71 0.77 22.00 4.66
C THR A 71 -0.74 21.93 4.92
N SER A 72 -1.37 20.79 4.65
CA SER A 72 -2.80 20.58 4.93
C SER A 72 -3.19 20.76 6.41
N ARG A 73 -2.22 20.66 7.32
CA ARG A 73 -2.40 20.84 8.77
C ARG A 73 -1.94 22.20 9.28
N GLY A 74 -1.47 23.08 8.40
CA GLY A 74 -0.88 24.36 8.78
C GLY A 74 0.43 24.22 9.57
N GLU A 75 1.08 23.04 9.54
CA GLU A 75 2.29 22.77 10.31
C GLU A 75 3.50 23.51 9.72
N ASP A 76 3.57 23.59 8.39
CA ASP A 76 4.69 24.21 7.67
C ASP A 76 4.29 24.67 6.25
N LEU A 77 4.55 25.93 5.93
CA LEU A 77 4.29 26.55 4.62
C LEU A 77 5.56 26.77 3.80
N ARG A 78 6.75 26.48 4.36
CA ARG A 78 8.03 26.76 3.68
C ARG A 78 8.13 26.06 2.34
N LEU A 79 7.63 24.82 2.24
CA LEU A 79 7.63 24.10 0.96
C LEU A 79 6.71 24.72 -0.09
N GLN A 80 5.69 25.51 0.28
CA GLN A 80 4.87 26.21 -0.72
C GLN A 80 5.57 27.46 -1.24
N THR A 81 6.29 28.18 -0.39
CA THR A 81 6.91 29.46 -0.76
C THR A 81 8.32 29.32 -1.32
N ASP A 82 9.09 28.32 -0.88
CA ASP A 82 10.51 28.15 -1.22
C ASP A 82 10.72 26.97 -2.18
N GLU A 83 11.05 27.29 -3.43
CA GLU A 83 11.36 26.30 -4.47
C GLU A 83 12.65 25.51 -4.20
N ASN A 84 13.65 26.14 -3.60
CA ASN A 84 14.91 25.48 -3.26
C ASN A 84 14.68 24.44 -2.16
N ALA A 85 13.84 24.76 -1.17
CA ALA A 85 13.44 23.80 -0.14
C ALA A 85 12.71 22.58 -0.73
N ARG A 86 11.78 22.79 -1.67
CA ARG A 86 11.11 21.69 -2.40
C ARG A 86 12.11 20.82 -3.15
N THR A 87 13.01 21.45 -3.90
CA THR A 87 14.00 20.75 -4.73
C THR A 87 14.92 19.90 -3.86
N LYS A 88 15.44 20.46 -2.77
CA LYS A 88 16.29 19.76 -1.80
C LYS A 88 15.56 18.59 -1.14
N LEU A 89 14.30 18.76 -0.75
CA LEU A 89 13.49 17.67 -0.19
C LEU A 89 13.23 16.57 -1.23
N TYR A 90 12.91 16.95 -2.46
CA TYR A 90 12.69 16.01 -3.57
C TYR A 90 13.94 15.19 -3.87
N GLU A 91 15.10 15.83 -4.03
CA GLU A 91 16.38 15.14 -4.27
C GLU A 91 16.74 14.16 -3.15
N ASN A 92 16.58 14.59 -1.88
CA ASN A 92 16.78 13.72 -0.72
C ASN A 92 15.81 12.52 -0.76
N THR A 93 14.54 12.78 -1.04
CA THR A 93 13.50 11.73 -1.10
C THR A 93 13.79 10.72 -2.21
N ILE A 94 14.20 11.19 -3.39
CA ILE A 94 14.62 10.31 -4.50
C ILE A 94 15.87 9.51 -4.11
N LYS A 95 16.86 10.12 -3.46
CA LYS A 95 18.05 9.41 -2.98
C LYS A 95 17.68 8.30 -1.99
N ARG A 96 16.83 8.60 -1.00
CA ARG A 96 16.32 7.61 -0.02
C ARG A 96 15.50 6.51 -0.70
N SER A 97 14.67 6.86 -1.69
CA SER A 97 13.89 5.88 -2.44
C SER A 97 14.77 4.90 -3.21
N ARG A 98 15.83 5.39 -3.89
CA ARG A 98 16.77 4.55 -4.62
C ARG A 98 17.57 3.66 -3.68
N GLN A 99 17.97 4.17 -2.53
CA GLN A 99 18.64 3.38 -1.50
C GLN A 99 17.73 2.26 -0.99
N PHE A 100 16.49 2.59 -0.64
CA PHE A 100 15.50 1.62 -0.17
C PHE A 100 15.21 0.52 -1.21
N ILE A 101 15.12 0.88 -2.50
CA ILE A 101 14.95 -0.08 -3.59
C ILE A 101 16.16 -1.00 -3.72
N ARG A 102 17.39 -0.47 -3.59
CA ARG A 102 18.62 -1.28 -3.64
C ARG A 102 18.75 -2.24 -2.46
N GLU A 103 18.27 -1.84 -1.29
CA GLU A 103 18.25 -2.65 -0.06
C GLU A 103 17.14 -3.71 -0.07
N GLY A 104 16.36 -3.83 -1.15
CA GLY A 104 15.33 -4.86 -1.31
C GLY A 104 13.94 -4.47 -0.79
N GLY A 105 13.77 -3.24 -0.30
CA GLY A 105 12.46 -2.73 0.15
C GLY A 105 12.02 -3.18 1.53
N GLU A 106 12.92 -3.71 2.35
CA GLU A 106 12.64 -4.11 3.73
C GLU A 106 13.20 -3.05 4.70
N GLY A 107 12.33 -2.36 5.44
CA GLY A 107 12.77 -1.43 6.49
C GLY A 107 11.81 -0.29 6.82
N ARG A 108 12.08 0.38 7.95
CA ARG A 108 11.28 1.52 8.47
C ARG A 108 11.30 2.77 7.58
N ASN A 109 12.20 2.83 6.59
CA ASN A 109 12.32 3.97 5.68
C ASN A 109 11.12 4.14 4.72
N ARG A 110 10.30 3.11 4.52
CA ARG A 110 9.14 3.14 3.61
C ARG A 110 8.20 4.31 3.91
N ASP A 111 7.73 4.39 5.15
CA ASP A 111 6.70 5.34 5.55
C ASP A 111 7.24 6.77 5.57
N ASP A 112 8.52 6.95 5.94
CA ASP A 112 9.21 8.24 5.84
C ASP A 112 9.26 8.75 4.39
N ILE A 113 9.60 7.89 3.43
CA ILE A 113 9.67 8.27 2.02
C ILE A 113 8.27 8.62 1.49
N LEU A 114 7.25 7.80 1.83
CA LEU A 114 5.86 8.10 1.50
C LEU A 114 5.40 9.43 2.10
N MET A 115 5.77 9.70 3.34
CA MET A 115 5.45 10.93 4.04
C MET A 115 6.12 12.14 3.37
N ASN A 116 7.37 12.01 2.95
CA ASN A 116 8.04 13.07 2.21
C ASN A 116 7.40 13.32 0.84
N PHE A 117 7.03 12.28 0.10
CA PHE A 117 6.27 12.45 -1.14
C PHE A 117 4.90 13.08 -0.89
N ARG A 118 4.23 12.76 0.23
CA ARG A 118 2.99 13.44 0.62
C ARG A 118 3.21 14.94 0.85
N LYS A 119 4.23 15.32 1.63
CA LYS A 119 4.59 16.73 1.87
C LYS A 119 4.87 17.47 0.55
N LEU A 120 5.60 16.82 -0.36
CA LEU A 120 5.90 17.36 -1.68
C LEU A 120 4.64 17.54 -2.54
N ARG A 121 3.74 16.56 -2.58
CA ARG A 121 2.44 16.69 -3.27
C ARG A 121 1.60 17.83 -2.69
N GLU A 122 1.47 17.93 -1.37
CA GLU A 122 0.73 19.04 -0.73
C GLU A 122 1.35 20.42 -1.03
N SER A 123 2.68 20.48 -1.19
CA SER A 123 3.38 21.72 -1.54
C SER A 123 3.10 22.21 -2.95
N ILE A 124 2.76 21.32 -3.88
CA ILE A 124 2.48 21.64 -5.29
C ILE A 124 1.00 21.84 -5.58
N LEU A 125 0.07 21.62 -4.64
CA LEU A 125 -1.37 21.81 -4.89
C LEU A 125 -1.75 23.24 -5.33
N ARG A 126 -0.95 24.24 -4.94
CA ARG A 126 -1.13 25.65 -5.36
C ARG A 126 -0.32 26.01 -6.59
N LEU A 127 0.61 25.15 -6.98
CA LEU A 127 1.44 25.29 -8.16
C LEU A 127 0.68 24.61 -9.30
N GLY A 128 0.40 25.32 -10.39
CA GLY A 128 -0.20 24.70 -11.56
C GLY A 128 0.73 23.67 -12.22
N ALA A 129 0.35 23.25 -13.43
CA ALA A 129 1.17 22.37 -14.27
C ALA A 129 2.55 22.99 -14.55
N THR A 130 3.55 22.57 -13.78
CA THR A 130 4.95 23.02 -13.87
C THR A 130 5.88 21.81 -13.97
N GLU A 131 7.06 21.98 -14.56
CA GLU A 131 8.07 20.91 -14.63
C GLU A 131 8.43 20.32 -13.26
N SER A 132 8.49 21.17 -12.23
CA SER A 132 8.73 20.74 -10.85
C SER A 132 7.58 19.88 -10.30
N SER A 133 6.32 20.27 -10.56
CA SER A 133 5.14 19.47 -10.17
C SER A 133 5.12 18.11 -10.86
N LYS A 134 5.42 18.06 -12.18
CA LYS A 134 5.51 16.82 -12.95
C LYS A 134 6.50 15.84 -12.34
N LYS A 135 7.73 16.29 -12.05
CA LYS A 135 8.78 15.45 -11.46
C LYS A 135 8.38 14.87 -10.11
N ILE A 136 7.76 15.70 -9.26
CA ILE A 136 7.28 15.28 -7.95
C ILE A 136 6.18 14.22 -8.08
N LEU A 137 5.19 14.46 -8.95
CA LEU A 137 4.08 13.54 -9.15
C LEU A 137 4.53 12.22 -9.77
N LEU A 138 5.34 12.23 -10.84
CA LEU A 138 5.89 11.01 -11.44
C LEU A 138 6.77 10.23 -10.45
N GLY A 139 7.63 10.92 -9.70
CA GLY A 139 8.45 10.30 -8.66
C GLY A 139 7.59 9.64 -7.57
N SER A 140 6.56 10.34 -7.11
CA SER A 140 5.62 9.82 -6.10
C SER A 140 4.83 8.62 -6.61
N MET A 141 4.29 8.69 -7.84
CA MET A 141 3.57 7.61 -8.49
C MET A 141 4.45 6.36 -8.62
N ARG A 142 5.63 6.50 -9.22
CA ARG A 142 6.56 5.37 -9.46
C ARG A 142 6.97 4.69 -8.16
N PHE A 143 7.33 5.47 -7.14
CA PHE A 143 7.71 4.89 -5.85
C PHE A 143 6.54 4.20 -5.15
N SER A 144 5.36 4.82 -5.13
CA SER A 144 4.18 4.24 -4.49
C SER A 144 3.65 3.00 -5.22
N ALA A 145 3.76 2.95 -6.55
CA ALA A 145 3.49 1.76 -7.36
C ALA A 145 4.49 0.63 -7.05
N TRP A 146 5.79 0.96 -6.92
CA TRP A 146 6.84 -0.01 -6.60
C TRP A 146 6.62 -0.72 -5.25
N ILE A 147 6.10 -0.01 -4.24
CA ILE A 147 5.74 -0.62 -2.94
C ILE A 147 4.32 -1.22 -2.91
N GLY A 148 3.55 -1.12 -4.00
CA GLY A 148 2.16 -1.57 -4.08
C GLY A 148 1.17 -0.77 -3.21
N HIS A 149 1.45 0.50 -2.90
CA HIS A 149 0.62 1.33 -2.02
C HIS A 149 -0.42 2.14 -2.81
N TYR A 150 -1.56 1.51 -3.11
CA TYR A 150 -2.61 2.06 -3.98
C TYR A 150 -3.24 3.35 -3.44
N GLN A 151 -3.30 3.52 -2.12
CA GLN A 151 -3.81 4.75 -1.51
C GLN A 151 -2.94 5.97 -1.82
N SER A 152 -1.72 5.77 -2.34
CA SER A 152 -0.83 6.85 -2.77
C SER A 152 -0.74 6.95 -4.29
N TYR A 153 -0.52 5.85 -5.02
CA TYR A 153 -0.30 5.97 -6.47
C TYR A 153 -1.58 6.30 -7.25
N ILE A 154 -2.76 5.82 -6.85
CA ILE A 154 -4.01 6.11 -7.58
C ILE A 154 -4.35 7.60 -7.53
N PRO A 155 -4.38 8.27 -6.35
CA PRO A 155 -4.59 9.71 -6.31
C PRO A 155 -3.55 10.50 -7.10
N THR A 156 -2.28 10.08 -7.07
CA THR A 156 -1.23 10.74 -7.85
C THR A 156 -1.43 10.57 -9.36
N ILE A 157 -1.87 9.40 -9.82
CA ILE A 157 -2.20 9.18 -11.24
C ILE A 157 -3.33 10.10 -11.65
N ASN A 158 -4.40 10.18 -10.86
CA ASN A 158 -5.52 11.07 -11.18
C ASN A 158 -5.06 12.53 -11.25
N GLU A 159 -4.23 12.98 -10.31
CA GLU A 159 -3.67 14.34 -10.33
C GLU A 159 -2.76 14.60 -11.55
N LEU A 160 -1.99 13.60 -12.00
CA LEU A 160 -1.21 13.68 -13.23
C LEU A 160 -2.10 13.83 -14.46
N LEU A 161 -3.18 13.04 -14.53
CA LEU A 161 -4.13 13.06 -15.64
C LEU A 161 -4.96 14.35 -15.66
N ASP A 162 -5.37 14.86 -14.50
CA ASP A 162 -6.07 16.13 -14.37
C ASP A 162 -5.20 17.29 -14.90
N ASN A 163 -3.91 17.32 -14.55
CA ASN A 163 -2.97 18.31 -15.08
C ASN A 163 -2.75 18.14 -16.60
N GLN A 164 -2.72 16.91 -17.11
CA GLN A 164 -2.64 16.63 -18.54
C GLN A 164 -3.89 17.11 -19.31
N HIS A 165 -5.07 17.05 -18.68
CA HIS A 165 -6.30 17.60 -19.27
C HIS A 165 -6.28 19.13 -19.34
N LEU A 166 -5.62 19.79 -18.39
CA LEU A 166 -5.43 21.25 -18.38
C LEU A 166 -4.34 21.69 -19.38
N ASP A 167 -3.26 20.94 -19.47
CA ASP A 167 -2.14 21.18 -20.38
C ASP A 167 -1.74 19.87 -21.07
N SER A 168 -2.11 19.74 -22.35
CA SER A 168 -1.81 18.55 -23.16
C SER A 168 -0.33 18.30 -23.38
N THR A 169 0.54 19.27 -23.08
CA THR A 169 2.00 19.14 -23.20
C THR A 169 2.69 18.79 -21.88
N PHE A 170 1.93 18.62 -20.80
CA PHE A 170 2.47 18.35 -19.48
C PHE A 170 3.27 17.03 -19.44
N LEU A 171 2.67 15.93 -19.90
CA LEU A 171 3.29 14.60 -19.96
C LEU A 171 3.73 14.23 -21.37
N ASP A 172 4.89 13.59 -21.47
CA ASP A 172 5.28 12.87 -22.69
C ASP A 172 4.34 11.66 -22.91
N HIS A 173 4.19 11.23 -24.16
CA HIS A 173 3.44 10.04 -24.54
C HIS A 173 3.86 8.82 -23.71
N LYS A 174 5.16 8.63 -23.44
CA LYS A 174 5.63 7.50 -22.63
C LYS A 174 5.20 7.61 -21.16
N GLU A 175 5.23 8.80 -20.59
CA GLU A 175 4.81 9.06 -19.20
C GLU A 175 3.29 8.91 -19.05
N LEU A 176 2.55 9.34 -20.06
CA LEU A 176 1.11 9.18 -20.14
C LEU A 176 0.71 7.69 -20.27
N GLU A 177 1.34 6.96 -21.19
CA GLU A 177 1.12 5.52 -21.36
C GLU A 177 1.46 4.75 -20.07
N GLU A 178 2.54 5.13 -19.38
CA GLU A 178 2.91 4.58 -18.07
C GLU A 178 1.80 4.75 -17.03
N ALA A 179 1.33 5.98 -16.83
CA ALA A 179 0.30 6.30 -15.85
C ALA A 179 -1.00 5.53 -16.13
N TRP A 180 -1.44 5.50 -17.41
CA TRP A 180 -2.61 4.74 -17.83
C TRP A 180 -2.42 3.23 -17.68
N SER A 181 -1.23 2.71 -17.93
CA SER A 181 -0.95 1.28 -17.77
C SER A 181 -1.10 0.84 -16.30
N TYR A 182 -0.60 1.63 -15.35
CA TYR A 182 -0.78 1.32 -13.93
C TYR A 182 -2.24 1.38 -13.51
N LEU A 183 -2.96 2.42 -13.94
CA LEU A 183 -4.37 2.56 -13.65
C LEU A 183 -5.17 1.40 -14.24
N CYS A 184 -4.89 1.03 -15.50
CA CYS A 184 -5.51 -0.09 -16.18
C CYS A 184 -5.31 -1.42 -15.43
N LEU A 185 -4.06 -1.72 -15.04
CA LEU A 185 -3.75 -2.93 -14.28
C LEU A 185 -4.48 -2.93 -12.94
N HIS A 186 -4.52 -1.80 -12.23
CA HIS A 186 -5.24 -1.68 -10.97
C HIS A 186 -6.75 -1.88 -11.13
N VAL A 187 -7.38 -1.19 -12.08
CA VAL A 187 -8.83 -1.25 -12.32
C VAL A 187 -9.29 -2.68 -12.61
N VAL A 188 -8.53 -3.43 -13.41
CA VAL A 188 -8.87 -4.82 -13.77
C VAL A 188 -8.59 -5.80 -12.64
N HIS A 189 -7.42 -5.72 -12.01
CA HIS A 189 -6.97 -6.76 -11.07
C HIS A 189 -7.42 -6.51 -9.62
N PHE A 190 -7.59 -5.23 -9.24
CA PHE A 190 -8.05 -4.83 -7.91
C PHE A 190 -9.53 -4.46 -7.93
N GLY A 191 -9.95 -3.62 -8.89
CA GLY A 191 -11.32 -3.15 -9.00
C GLY A 191 -12.30 -4.17 -9.62
N MET A 192 -11.80 -5.16 -10.36
CA MET A 192 -12.61 -6.11 -11.14
C MET A 192 -13.54 -5.44 -12.16
N GLU A 193 -13.23 -4.20 -12.57
CA GLU A 193 -14.01 -3.41 -13.52
C GLU A 193 -13.47 -3.65 -14.95
N TYR A 194 -13.75 -4.83 -15.52
CA TYR A 194 -13.13 -5.28 -16.78
C TYR A 194 -13.41 -4.35 -17.97
N GLU A 195 -14.67 -3.95 -18.16
CA GLU A 195 -15.07 -3.08 -19.27
C GLU A 195 -14.33 -1.74 -19.24
N LYS A 196 -14.26 -1.12 -18.05
CA LYS A 196 -13.53 0.13 -17.86
C LYS A 196 -12.04 -0.06 -18.10
N GLY A 197 -11.47 -1.16 -17.62
CA GLY A 197 -10.07 -1.49 -17.85
C GLY A 197 -9.73 -1.64 -19.33
N PHE A 198 -10.53 -2.41 -20.09
CA PHE A 198 -10.31 -2.57 -21.53
C PHE A 198 -10.52 -1.27 -22.31
N ARG A 199 -11.50 -0.44 -21.93
CA ARG A 199 -11.66 0.89 -22.51
C ARG A 199 -10.41 1.75 -22.31
N ILE A 200 -9.91 1.86 -21.08
CA ILE A 200 -8.65 2.57 -20.78
C ILE A 200 -7.50 2.00 -21.63
N PHE A 201 -7.43 0.67 -21.76
CA PHE A 201 -6.40 0.03 -22.56
C PHE A 201 -6.45 0.45 -24.04
N PHE A 202 -7.62 0.35 -24.68
CA PHE A 202 -7.75 0.67 -26.10
C PHE A 202 -7.60 2.16 -26.39
N ASP A 203 -8.04 3.02 -25.47
CA ASP A 203 -7.97 4.47 -25.62
C ASP A 203 -6.55 5.01 -25.41
N HIS A 204 -5.77 4.41 -24.49
CA HIS A 204 -4.51 5.02 -24.01
C HIS A 204 -3.28 4.10 -23.94
N VAL A 205 -3.44 2.77 -24.02
CA VAL A 205 -2.35 1.78 -23.76
C VAL A 205 -2.20 0.76 -24.90
N LYS A 206 -2.86 0.98 -26.05
CA LYS A 206 -2.94 0.06 -27.20
C LYS A 206 -1.59 -0.57 -27.65
N GLY A 207 -0.47 0.12 -27.45
CA GLY A 207 0.86 -0.38 -27.82
C GLY A 207 1.46 -1.43 -26.88
N ASN A 208 0.91 -1.61 -25.68
CA ASN A 208 1.52 -2.45 -24.64
C ASN A 208 0.95 -3.87 -24.64
N GLU A 209 1.56 -4.73 -25.46
CA GLU A 209 1.19 -6.16 -25.58
C GLU A 209 1.25 -6.91 -24.23
N THR A 210 2.17 -6.51 -23.34
CA THR A 210 2.28 -7.15 -22.01
C THR A 210 1.05 -6.88 -21.17
N VAL A 211 0.60 -5.62 -21.12
CA VAL A 211 -0.62 -5.24 -20.41
C VAL A 211 -1.82 -5.95 -21.03
N TYR A 212 -1.98 -5.92 -22.36
CA TYR A 212 -3.08 -6.60 -23.04
C TYR A 212 -3.19 -8.07 -22.64
N ARG A 213 -2.08 -8.81 -22.75
CA ARG A 213 -2.06 -10.23 -22.40
C ARG A 213 -2.37 -10.49 -20.94
N LEU A 214 -1.94 -9.63 -20.02
CA LEU A 214 -2.33 -9.72 -18.62
C LEU A 214 -3.84 -9.55 -18.45
N LEU A 215 -4.46 -8.56 -19.11
CA LEU A 215 -5.91 -8.34 -19.01
C LEU A 215 -6.70 -9.52 -19.59
N VAL A 216 -6.33 -9.98 -20.79
CA VAL A 216 -7.02 -11.08 -21.47
C VAL A 216 -6.88 -12.39 -20.70
N SER A 217 -5.66 -12.74 -20.29
CA SER A 217 -5.43 -13.98 -19.53
C SER A 217 -6.15 -13.98 -18.19
N TYR A 218 -6.21 -12.83 -17.50
CA TYR A 218 -6.94 -12.70 -16.26
C TYR A 218 -8.46 -12.87 -16.44
N THR A 219 -9.04 -12.22 -17.45
CA THR A 219 -10.50 -12.24 -17.70
C THR A 219 -11.00 -13.56 -18.27
N THR A 220 -10.21 -14.20 -19.14
CA THR A 220 -10.51 -15.54 -19.69
C THR A 220 -10.18 -16.68 -18.73
N LYS A 221 -9.59 -16.36 -17.56
CA LYS A 221 -9.10 -17.33 -16.56
C LYS A 221 -8.01 -18.27 -17.11
N ASP A 222 -7.27 -17.83 -18.13
CA ASP A 222 -6.02 -18.46 -18.55
C ASP A 222 -4.90 -18.08 -17.56
N TYR A 223 -4.97 -18.67 -16.37
CA TYR A 223 -4.01 -18.41 -15.31
C TYR A 223 -2.61 -18.96 -15.64
N TYR A 224 -2.49 -19.89 -16.58
CA TYR A 224 -1.18 -20.37 -17.02
C TYR A 224 -0.42 -19.25 -17.72
N THR A 225 -1.03 -18.63 -18.73
CA THR A 225 -0.43 -17.50 -19.44
C THR A 225 -0.17 -16.33 -18.49
N TRP A 226 -1.12 -16.03 -17.60
CA TRP A 226 -0.97 -14.95 -16.61
C TRP A 226 0.24 -15.18 -15.70
N MET A 227 0.38 -16.38 -15.11
CA MET A 227 1.48 -16.73 -14.20
C MET A 227 2.83 -16.75 -14.93
N LYS A 228 2.86 -17.17 -16.21
CA LYS A 228 4.07 -17.11 -17.03
C LYS A 228 4.53 -15.68 -17.24
N ILE A 229 3.61 -14.76 -17.59
CA ILE A 229 3.94 -13.33 -17.74
C ILE A 229 4.38 -12.75 -16.39
N TYR A 230 3.68 -13.07 -15.30
CA TYR A 230 4.04 -12.65 -13.95
C TYR A 230 5.46 -13.10 -13.55
N SER A 231 5.83 -14.34 -13.87
CA SER A 231 7.17 -14.90 -13.65
C SER A 231 8.26 -14.21 -14.49
N LEU A 232 7.92 -13.75 -15.70
CA LEU A 232 8.84 -12.95 -16.51
C LEU A 232 9.02 -11.55 -15.89
N LEU A 233 7.94 -10.92 -15.43
CA LEU A 233 7.98 -9.60 -14.79
C LEU A 233 8.75 -9.63 -13.46
N SER A 234 8.67 -10.72 -12.69
CA SER A 234 9.41 -10.85 -11.43
C SER A 234 10.94 -10.92 -11.61
N LYS A 235 11.39 -11.38 -12.79
CA LYS A 235 12.81 -11.48 -13.17
C LYS A 235 13.35 -10.21 -13.80
N GLU A 236 12.47 -9.26 -14.13
CA GLU A 236 12.85 -7.99 -14.75
C GLU A 236 13.65 -7.13 -13.78
N LYS A 237 14.73 -6.52 -14.28
CA LYS A 237 15.64 -5.68 -13.46
C LYS A 237 15.98 -4.35 -14.13
N LYS A 238 15.70 -4.20 -15.42
CA LYS A 238 16.10 -3.02 -16.20
C LYS A 238 14.93 -2.07 -16.41
N ASP A 239 13.77 -2.63 -16.75
CA ASP A 239 12.58 -1.85 -17.06
C ASP A 239 11.77 -1.58 -15.79
N TRP A 240 11.86 -0.34 -15.29
CA TRP A 240 11.21 0.08 -14.06
C TRP A 240 9.67 0.11 -14.18
N GLN A 241 9.11 0.28 -15.38
CA GLN A 241 7.67 0.22 -15.61
C GLN A 241 7.15 -1.21 -15.44
N LYS A 242 7.86 -2.19 -15.99
CA LYS A 242 7.56 -3.61 -15.80
C LYS A 242 7.77 -4.08 -14.36
N ILE A 243 8.78 -3.57 -13.68
CA ILE A 243 8.97 -3.84 -12.23
C ILE A 243 7.75 -3.32 -11.45
N ASN A 244 7.24 -2.13 -11.79
CA ASN A 244 6.03 -1.61 -11.16
C ASN A 244 4.79 -2.43 -11.50
N TYR A 245 4.66 -2.94 -12.74
CA TYR A 245 3.59 -3.89 -13.08
C TYR A 245 3.62 -5.11 -12.16
N PHE A 246 4.79 -5.73 -11.98
CA PHE A 246 4.97 -6.84 -11.07
C PHE A 246 4.48 -6.49 -9.66
N LYS A 247 4.86 -5.32 -9.13
CA LYS A 247 4.49 -4.88 -7.77
C LYS A 247 3.00 -4.57 -7.61
N ILE A 248 2.36 -4.00 -8.64
CA ILE A 248 0.92 -3.81 -8.67
C ILE A 248 0.21 -5.16 -8.68
N LEU A 249 0.63 -6.10 -9.53
CA LEU A 249 0.03 -7.43 -9.61
C LEU A 249 0.26 -8.27 -8.35
N GLN A 250 1.45 -8.17 -7.76
CA GLN A 250 1.82 -8.83 -6.50
C GLN A 250 0.88 -8.40 -5.36
N SER A 251 0.54 -7.11 -5.29
CA SER A 251 -0.35 -6.57 -4.26
C SER A 251 -1.84 -6.75 -4.56
N ALA A 252 -2.25 -6.79 -5.83
CA ALA A 252 -3.66 -6.82 -6.22
C ALA A 252 -4.20 -8.21 -6.56
N ALA A 253 -3.48 -9.00 -7.36
CA ALA A 253 -4.06 -10.18 -8.03
C ALA A 253 -3.37 -11.52 -7.74
N TYR A 254 -2.08 -11.53 -7.41
CA TYR A 254 -1.30 -12.77 -7.29
C TYR A 254 -1.97 -13.80 -6.35
N ASP A 255 -2.39 -13.38 -5.16
CA ASP A 255 -3.03 -14.27 -4.20
C ASP A 255 -4.39 -14.80 -4.69
N VAL A 256 -5.16 -13.99 -5.44
CA VAL A 256 -6.47 -14.38 -5.99
C VAL A 256 -6.30 -15.39 -7.12
N VAL A 257 -5.34 -15.14 -8.01
CA VAL A 257 -4.99 -16.06 -9.10
C VAL A 257 -4.48 -17.38 -8.53
N LEU A 258 -3.54 -17.32 -7.58
CA LEU A 258 -2.95 -18.50 -6.96
C LEU A 258 -4.03 -19.36 -6.28
N LYS A 259 -4.93 -18.75 -5.49
CA LYS A 259 -6.08 -19.47 -4.90
C LYS A 259 -6.93 -20.17 -5.95
N SER A 260 -7.21 -19.50 -7.06
CA SER A 260 -8.04 -20.04 -8.14
C SER A 260 -7.36 -21.21 -8.86
N VAL A 261 -6.06 -21.09 -9.12
CA VAL A 261 -5.22 -22.16 -9.67
C VAL A 261 -5.20 -23.37 -8.74
N ILE A 262 -4.93 -23.17 -7.45
CA ILE A 262 -4.89 -24.26 -6.47
C ILE A 262 -6.23 -24.98 -6.39
N LYS A 263 -7.34 -24.23 -6.38
CA LYS A 263 -8.69 -24.81 -6.39
C LYS A 263 -8.92 -25.69 -7.63
N GLN A 264 -8.47 -25.25 -8.80
CA GLN A 264 -8.58 -26.05 -10.03
C GLN A 264 -7.70 -27.31 -9.97
N LEU A 265 -6.47 -27.18 -9.48
CA LEU A 265 -5.54 -28.31 -9.31
C LEU A 265 -6.07 -29.35 -8.32
N GLN A 266 -6.66 -28.93 -7.21
CA GLN A 266 -7.29 -29.84 -6.23
C GLN A 266 -8.43 -30.67 -6.83
N CYS A 267 -9.18 -30.12 -7.78
CA CYS A 267 -10.26 -30.85 -8.45
C CYS A 267 -9.74 -31.83 -9.51
N SER A 268 -8.49 -31.69 -9.95
CA SER A 268 -7.90 -32.51 -11.00
C SER A 268 -7.37 -33.84 -10.45
N TYR A 269 -7.43 -34.89 -11.27
CA TYR A 269 -6.89 -36.22 -10.95
C TYR A 269 -5.44 -36.39 -11.46
N PHE A 270 -4.69 -35.29 -11.56
CA PHE A 270 -3.35 -35.33 -12.13
C PHE A 270 -2.30 -35.80 -11.12
N VAL A 271 -1.24 -36.36 -11.69
CA VAL A 271 0.02 -36.62 -11.02
C VAL A 271 1.05 -35.72 -11.71
N LEU A 272 1.65 -34.80 -10.96
CA LEU A 272 2.56 -33.80 -11.50
C LEU A 272 3.93 -33.89 -10.82
N ASP A 273 4.99 -33.52 -11.52
CA ASP A 273 6.30 -33.34 -10.91
C ASP A 273 6.24 -32.19 -9.90
N ARG A 274 6.80 -32.41 -8.70
CA ARG A 274 6.99 -31.40 -7.67
C ARG A 274 7.64 -30.13 -8.25
N LYS A 275 8.68 -30.26 -9.08
CA LYS A 275 9.39 -29.12 -9.66
C LYS A 275 8.48 -28.26 -10.53
N LEU A 276 7.60 -28.91 -11.30
CA LEU A 276 6.65 -28.21 -12.16
C LEU A 276 5.66 -27.38 -11.33
N ILE A 277 5.16 -27.91 -10.21
CA ILE A 277 4.25 -27.19 -9.31
C ILE A 277 4.96 -25.99 -8.67
N GLU A 278 6.19 -26.20 -8.19
CA GLU A 278 6.97 -25.15 -7.53
C GLU A 278 7.36 -24.04 -8.51
N GLU A 279 7.78 -24.39 -9.73
CA GLU A 279 8.09 -23.44 -10.79
C GLU A 279 6.83 -22.66 -11.22
N PHE A 280 5.71 -23.35 -11.36
CA PHE A 280 4.46 -22.74 -11.81
C PHE A 280 3.87 -21.78 -10.77
N THR A 281 3.92 -22.15 -9.49
CA THR A 281 3.31 -21.36 -8.40
C THR A 281 4.28 -20.35 -7.79
N GLY A 282 5.58 -20.55 -7.95
CA GLY A 282 6.64 -19.75 -7.33
C GLY A 282 6.80 -19.99 -5.82
N LEU A 283 6.16 -21.03 -5.28
CA LEU A 283 6.21 -21.41 -3.88
C LEU A 283 6.75 -22.83 -3.74
N GLN A 284 7.49 -23.07 -2.66
CA GLN A 284 7.90 -24.43 -2.28
C GLN A 284 6.67 -25.27 -1.94
N TYR A 285 6.73 -26.55 -2.28
CA TYR A 285 5.64 -27.51 -2.10
C TYR A 285 5.13 -27.52 -0.65
N GLU A 286 6.04 -27.54 0.33
CA GLU A 286 5.72 -27.59 1.76
C GLU A 286 4.94 -26.34 2.21
N ILE A 287 5.35 -25.16 1.72
CA ILE A 287 4.68 -23.90 2.01
C ILE A 287 3.29 -23.91 1.39
N LEU A 288 3.17 -24.43 0.18
CA LEU A 288 1.93 -24.47 -0.58
C LEU A 288 0.90 -25.40 0.07
N VAL A 289 1.31 -26.61 0.48
CA VAL A 289 0.46 -27.55 1.22
C VAL A 289 -0.01 -26.93 2.54
N LYS A 290 0.91 -26.33 3.30
CA LYS A 290 0.59 -25.72 4.60
C LYS A 290 -0.31 -24.48 4.47
N ARG A 291 -0.08 -23.64 3.46
CA ARG A 291 -0.82 -22.38 3.26
C ARG A 291 -2.26 -22.60 2.80
N PHE A 292 -2.50 -23.65 2.03
CA PHE A 292 -3.81 -23.93 1.42
C PHE A 292 -4.50 -25.17 1.97
N ASP A 293 -3.93 -25.81 2.99
CA ASP A 293 -4.47 -27.02 3.63
C ASP A 293 -4.77 -28.13 2.61
N LEU A 294 -3.74 -28.50 1.84
CA LEU A 294 -3.89 -29.42 0.71
C LEU A 294 -3.67 -30.87 1.13
N ASN A 295 -4.57 -31.76 0.71
CA ASN A 295 -4.45 -33.21 0.91
C ASN A 295 -3.61 -33.89 -0.20
N TRP A 296 -2.59 -33.21 -0.70
CA TRP A 296 -1.74 -33.73 -1.77
C TRP A 296 -0.71 -34.70 -1.20
N THR A 297 -0.51 -35.84 -1.86
CA THR A 297 0.46 -36.85 -1.42
C THR A 297 1.71 -36.80 -2.30
N LEU A 298 2.88 -36.66 -1.67
CA LEU A 298 4.18 -36.64 -2.34
C LEU A 298 4.80 -38.03 -2.28
N ASP A 299 5.11 -38.59 -3.44
CA ASP A 299 5.97 -39.77 -3.54
C ASP A 299 7.44 -39.32 -3.56
N LEU A 300 8.14 -39.57 -2.45
CA LEU A 300 9.53 -39.17 -2.26
C LEU A 300 10.49 -39.86 -3.23
N VAL A 301 10.13 -41.03 -3.77
CA VAL A 301 10.98 -41.81 -4.67
C VAL A 301 10.92 -41.23 -6.09
N SER A 302 9.71 -40.95 -6.57
CA SER A 302 9.49 -40.44 -7.93
C SER A 302 9.45 -38.91 -8.02
N SER A 303 9.44 -38.20 -6.90
CA SER A 303 9.20 -36.75 -6.81
C SER A 303 7.87 -36.31 -7.43
N LEU A 304 6.91 -37.23 -7.54
CA LEU A 304 5.60 -36.98 -8.09
C LEU A 304 4.60 -36.64 -6.99
N VAL A 305 3.79 -35.61 -7.23
CA VAL A 305 2.71 -35.16 -6.37
C VAL A 305 1.40 -35.66 -6.97
N LYS A 306 0.66 -36.46 -6.19
CA LYS A 306 -0.72 -36.85 -6.50
C LYS A 306 -1.65 -35.80 -5.90
N LEU A 307 -2.38 -35.10 -6.77
CA LEU A 307 -3.24 -33.98 -6.35
C LEU A 307 -4.58 -34.44 -5.75
N ARG A 308 -5.04 -35.64 -6.14
CA ARG A 308 -6.27 -36.23 -5.65
C ARG A 308 -6.22 -37.74 -5.77
N GLU A 309 -6.52 -38.44 -4.68
CA GLU A 309 -6.76 -39.87 -4.71
C GLU A 309 -8.20 -40.16 -5.16
N ARG A 310 -8.36 -41.13 -6.06
CA ARG A 310 -9.68 -41.70 -6.30
C ARG A 310 -10.03 -42.50 -5.06
N GLY A 311 -11.05 -42.06 -4.31
CA GLY A 311 -11.62 -42.89 -3.25
C GLY A 311 -11.93 -44.26 -3.84
N SER A 312 -11.22 -45.29 -3.39
CA SER A 312 -11.61 -46.65 -3.68
C SER A 312 -13.04 -46.79 -3.16
N ARG A 313 -14.00 -47.09 -4.04
CA ARG A 313 -15.22 -47.75 -3.57
C ARG A 313 -14.72 -48.98 -2.82
N GLU A 314 -14.85 -48.97 -1.50
CA GLU A 314 -14.76 -50.20 -0.72
C GLU A 314 -15.66 -51.19 -1.45
N LYS A 315 -15.06 -52.26 -1.97
CA LYS A 315 -15.81 -53.40 -2.46
C LYS A 315 -16.62 -53.86 -1.27
N GLY A 316 -17.93 -53.63 -1.34
CA GLY A 316 -18.88 -54.05 -0.33
C GLY A 316 -18.59 -55.47 0.10
N ASP A 317 -18.68 -55.67 1.40
CA ASP A 317 -18.54 -56.93 2.11
C ASP A 317 -19.03 -58.11 1.26
N ILE A 318 -18.09 -58.95 0.82
CA ILE A 318 -18.42 -60.33 0.50
C ILE A 318 -18.65 -60.98 1.87
N ALA A 319 -19.86 -60.82 2.39
CA ALA A 319 -20.35 -61.65 3.48
C ALA A 319 -20.38 -63.09 2.96
N GLN A 320 -19.41 -63.89 3.40
CA GLN A 320 -19.43 -65.33 3.29
C GLN A 320 -20.68 -65.83 4.04
N ILE A 321 -21.66 -66.32 3.30
CA ILE A 321 -22.66 -67.25 3.83
C ILE A 321 -22.20 -68.63 3.37
N ASN A 322 -21.68 -69.41 4.32
CA ASN A 322 -21.73 -70.87 4.31
C ASN A 322 -21.91 -71.32 5.75
#